data_AF-A0A530ZUH8-F1
#
_entry.id   AF-A0A530ZUH8-F1
#
_cell.length_a   1.000
_cell.length_b   1.000
_cell.length_c   1.000
_cell.angle_alpha   90.00
_cell.angle_beta   90.00
_cell.angle_gamma   90.00
#
_symmetry.space_group_name_H-M   'P 1'
#
loop_
_entity.id
_entity.type
_entity.pdbx_description
1 polymer ?
#
loop_
_entity_poly.entity_id
_entity_poly.type
_entity_poly.pdbx_seq_one_letter_code
_entity_poly.pdbx_strand_id
1 'polypeptide(L)'
;MRGSAVLAKKFLRRSAIAAASLSGFAAIAAATLWQLDRAFPPPLPAALTVSTEVQDRDGQLLRAFATPDGYWRLATRLDQVDRQFVDMLVTYEDKRFWDHRGVDVLALARAAGQFVTNGRIVSGGSTLSMQLARLTEPRDSRSLGSKLKQLLRSLQIERRLTKREILERYLTLAPYGGNLEGVRAASLAYFGKEPKRLDVSEAALLVALPQLPEKRRPDRNLAIAHAARDRVLTRMVASGLLGEREAARAALDDVPASRRPLPALAAHAAYAVLPRAVPGQKLRLTIRKSVQEGLEQVARDAAARLGPRLSVAMVLADARTGDILGEVGSADYFDASRSGWIDMTRIVRSPGSTLKPFIYGLAFEQGLVAQETLIDDRPTDFSGYRPKNFDMGYQGDVSIRQALQLSLNVPAISVLDAVGPARLLARFRQAGVTPILPVNKAPGLAIGLGGVGVTLRDLVQLYAGLANGGKAHTLHDGTEP
;
A
#
# COMPACT_ATOMS: atom_id res chain seq x y z
N MET A 1 -27.67 71.95 36.84
CA MET A 1 -26.71 71.08 36.11
C MET A 1 -25.77 70.23 36.99
N ARG A 2 -25.87 70.19 38.35
CA ARG A 2 -24.95 69.39 39.21
C ARG A 2 -25.36 67.92 39.45
N GLY A 3 -26.62 67.55 39.25
CA GLY A 3 -27.10 66.16 39.47
C GLY A 3 -26.64 65.14 38.43
N SER A 4 -26.46 65.57 37.18
CA SER A 4 -26.16 64.66 36.06
C SER A 4 -24.72 64.12 36.08
N ALA A 5 -23.75 64.91 36.57
CA ALA A 5 -22.34 64.51 36.68
C ALA A 5 -22.09 63.44 37.78
N VAL A 6 -22.88 63.43 38.85
CA VAL A 6 -22.76 62.47 39.96
C VAL A 6 -23.35 61.11 39.59
N LEU A 7 -24.47 61.11 38.86
CA LEU A 7 -25.07 59.90 38.27
C LEU A 7 -24.14 59.26 37.23
N ALA A 8 -23.50 60.07 36.38
CA ALA A 8 -22.51 59.59 35.42
C ALA A 8 -21.30 58.93 36.10
N LYS A 9 -20.71 59.55 37.15
CA LYS A 9 -19.61 58.96 37.92
C LYS A 9 -19.98 57.65 38.63
N LYS A 10 -21.20 57.55 39.19
CA LYS A 10 -21.70 56.31 39.80
C LYS A 10 -21.93 55.20 38.77
N PHE A 11 -22.43 55.54 37.58
CA PHE A 11 -22.61 54.60 36.48
C PHE A 11 -21.26 54.08 35.96
N LEU A 12 -20.31 54.97 35.67
CA LEU A 12 -18.94 54.62 35.28
C LEU A 12 -18.24 53.72 36.30
N ARG A 13 -18.37 54.01 37.61
CA ARG A 13 -17.77 53.18 38.67
C ARG A 13 -18.41 51.79 38.74
N ARG A 14 -19.72 51.67 38.57
CA ARG A 14 -20.44 50.38 38.54
C ARG A 14 -20.08 49.57 37.30
N SER A 15 -20.00 50.21 36.13
CA SER A 15 -19.56 49.57 34.89
C SER A 15 -18.11 49.10 34.96
N ALA A 16 -17.21 49.88 35.58
CA ALA A 16 -15.82 49.51 35.78
C ALA A 16 -15.67 48.31 36.75
N ILE A 17 -16.43 48.30 37.85
CA ILE A 17 -16.46 47.16 38.79
C ILE A 17 -17.01 45.91 38.10
N ALA A 18 -18.10 46.03 37.34
CA ALA A 18 -18.67 44.91 36.59
C ALA A 18 -17.68 44.35 35.54
N ALA A 19 -16.99 45.24 34.81
CA ALA A 19 -15.96 44.84 33.84
C ALA A 19 -14.75 44.17 34.52
N ALA A 20 -14.30 44.69 35.67
CA ALA A 20 -13.21 44.11 36.44
C ALA A 20 -13.59 42.74 37.02
N SER A 21 -14.80 42.59 37.56
CA SER A 21 -15.32 41.31 38.05
C SER A 21 -15.46 40.28 36.93
N LEU A 22 -15.96 40.68 35.76
CA LEU A 22 -16.07 39.81 34.58
C LEU A 22 -14.69 39.38 34.09
N SER A 23 -13.73 40.31 34.07
CA SER A 23 -12.34 40.03 33.69
C SER A 23 -11.66 39.08 34.67
N GLY A 24 -11.85 39.30 35.98
CA GLY A 24 -11.34 38.41 37.03
C GLY A 24 -11.94 37.01 36.94
N PHE A 25 -13.25 36.90 36.69
CA PHE A 25 -13.91 35.62 36.48
C PHE A 25 -13.41 34.90 35.23
N ALA A 26 -13.24 35.63 34.11
CA ALA A 26 -12.68 35.08 32.89
C ALA A 26 -11.23 34.59 33.07
N ALA A 27 -10.41 35.32 33.83
CA ALA A 27 -9.05 34.92 34.15
C ALA A 27 -9.02 33.64 35.01
N ILE A 28 -9.88 33.54 36.04
CA ILE A 28 -10.02 32.33 36.86
C ILE A 28 -10.52 31.15 36.04
N ALA A 29 -11.51 31.36 35.15
CA ALA A 29 -12.02 30.33 34.27
C ALA A 29 -10.94 29.84 33.29
N ALA A 30 -10.16 30.76 32.70
CA ALA A 30 -9.05 30.43 31.83
C ALA A 30 -7.94 29.65 32.57
N ALA A 31 -7.57 30.10 33.78
CA ALA A 31 -6.59 29.43 34.63
C ALA A 31 -7.06 28.02 35.05
N THR A 32 -8.34 27.89 35.42
CA THR A 32 -8.96 26.60 35.74
C THR A 32 -8.95 25.68 34.52
N LEU A 33 -9.33 26.17 33.33
CA LEU A 33 -9.29 25.38 32.09
C LEU A 33 -7.86 24.98 31.72
N TRP A 34 -6.86 25.82 32.00
CA TRP A 34 -5.46 25.49 31.79
C TRP A 34 -4.96 24.41 32.76
N GLN A 35 -5.33 24.51 34.05
CA GLN A 35 -5.01 23.46 35.03
C GLN A 35 -5.69 22.14 34.69
N LEU A 36 -6.97 22.17 34.32
CA LEU A 36 -7.70 20.97 33.87
C LEU A 36 -7.11 20.39 32.59
N ASP A 37 -6.62 21.21 31.67
CA ASP A 37 -5.94 20.74 30.46
C ASP A 37 -4.63 20.01 30.77
N ARG A 38 -3.89 20.46 31.79
CA ARG A 38 -2.68 19.77 32.27
C ARG A 38 -2.99 18.50 33.05
N ALA A 39 -4.02 18.52 33.88
CA ALA A 39 -4.44 17.37 34.68
C ALA A 39 -5.08 16.27 33.81
N PHE A 40 -5.79 16.65 32.75
CA PHE A 40 -6.52 15.75 31.86
C PHE A 40 -6.18 16.05 30.39
N PRO A 41 -4.95 15.77 29.93
CA PRO A 41 -4.58 15.98 28.54
C PRO A 41 -5.47 15.14 27.61
N PRO A 42 -5.75 15.60 26.37
CA PRO A 42 -6.48 14.80 25.41
C PRO A 42 -5.63 13.58 25.01
N PRO A 43 -6.25 12.40 24.76
CA PRO A 43 -5.54 11.18 24.39
C PRO A 43 -5.02 11.24 22.94
N LEU A 44 -4.16 12.20 22.62
CA LEU A 44 -3.60 12.40 21.29
C LEU A 44 -2.25 11.67 21.19
N PRO A 45 -2.17 10.50 20.54
CA PRO A 45 -0.90 9.83 20.36
C PRO A 45 -0.01 10.66 19.41
N ALA A 46 1.30 10.64 19.66
CA ALA A 46 2.27 11.34 18.81
C ALA A 46 2.16 10.85 17.35
N ALA A 47 2.13 9.53 17.16
CA ALA A 47 1.87 8.87 15.89
C ALA A 47 0.57 8.06 15.96
N LEU A 48 -0.24 8.09 14.89
CA LEU A 48 -1.41 7.22 14.77
C LEU A 48 -0.97 5.78 14.47
N THR A 49 -1.67 4.80 15.05
CA THR A 49 -1.54 3.40 14.64
C THR A 49 -2.16 3.25 13.27
N VAL A 50 -1.35 3.05 12.23
CA VAL A 50 -1.79 2.95 10.82
C VAL A 50 -1.40 1.60 10.22
N SER A 51 -2.04 1.23 9.12
CA SER A 51 -1.71 0.06 8.32
C SER A 51 -0.26 0.09 7.86
N THR A 52 0.41 -1.06 7.88
CA THR A 52 1.75 -1.19 7.28
C THR A 52 1.60 -1.17 5.77
N GLU A 53 2.35 -0.27 5.11
CA GLU A 53 2.35 -0.13 3.65
C GLU A 53 3.67 -0.64 3.07
N VAL A 54 3.56 -1.51 2.07
CA VAL A 54 4.66 -1.91 1.19
C VAL A 54 4.49 -1.18 -0.13
N GLN A 55 5.52 -0.43 -0.49
CA GLN A 55 5.58 0.40 -1.68
C GLN A 55 6.59 -0.15 -2.68
N ASP A 56 6.32 0.16 -3.95
CA ASP A 56 7.26 -0.05 -5.04
C ASP A 56 8.41 0.98 -4.97
N ARG A 57 9.40 0.84 -5.85
CA ARG A 57 10.58 1.74 -5.86
C ARG A 57 10.24 3.22 -6.02
N ASP A 58 9.11 3.51 -6.67
CA ASP A 58 8.64 4.85 -7.02
C ASP A 58 7.63 5.39 -5.96
N GLY A 59 7.39 4.64 -4.88
CA GLY A 59 6.53 5.02 -3.76
C GLY A 59 5.04 4.71 -3.95
N GLN A 60 4.68 3.96 -4.99
CA GLN A 60 3.32 3.50 -5.25
C GLN A 60 2.97 2.32 -4.34
N LEU A 61 1.71 2.25 -3.89
CA LEU A 61 1.25 1.14 -3.03
C LEU A 61 1.22 -0.17 -3.81
N LEU A 62 2.00 -1.16 -3.35
CA LEU A 62 1.93 -2.56 -3.78
C LEU A 62 0.95 -3.33 -2.91
N ARG A 63 1.13 -3.27 -1.60
CA ARG A 63 0.31 -3.98 -0.61
C ARG A 63 0.17 -3.21 0.68
N ALA A 64 -1.00 -3.32 1.31
CA ALA A 64 -1.22 -2.86 2.68
C ALA A 64 -1.55 -4.05 3.60
N PHE A 65 -1.21 -3.92 4.88
CA PHE A 65 -1.62 -4.83 5.94
C PHE A 65 -2.50 -4.09 6.95
N ALA A 66 -3.59 -4.74 7.40
CA ALA A 66 -4.50 -4.15 8.36
C ALA A 66 -3.77 -3.84 9.68
N THR A 67 -4.28 -2.86 10.42
CA THR A 67 -3.81 -2.57 11.76
C THR A 67 -4.10 -3.75 12.70
N PRO A 68 -3.46 -3.84 13.89
CA PRO A 68 -3.71 -4.91 14.84
C PRO A 68 -5.18 -5.06 15.27
N ASP A 69 -5.94 -3.96 15.26
CA ASP A 69 -7.37 -3.87 15.51
C ASP A 69 -8.25 -4.22 14.27
N GLY A 70 -7.64 -4.65 13.17
CA GLY A 70 -8.34 -5.17 11.99
C GLY A 70 -8.81 -4.12 10.98
N TYR A 71 -8.43 -2.85 11.15
CA TYR A 71 -8.82 -1.75 10.27
C TYR A 71 -7.82 -1.52 9.14
N TRP A 72 -8.35 -1.17 7.98
CA TRP A 72 -7.60 -0.55 6.91
C TRP A 72 -7.52 0.95 7.18
N ARG A 73 -6.37 1.40 7.67
CA ARG A 73 -6.14 2.78 8.08
C ARG A 73 -4.85 3.30 7.46
N LEU A 74 -4.95 3.81 6.25
CA LEU A 74 -3.79 4.31 5.50
C LEU A 74 -3.52 5.77 5.86
N ALA A 75 -2.28 6.07 6.27
CA ALA A 75 -1.88 7.44 6.59
C ALA A 75 -2.13 8.35 5.39
N THR A 76 -2.85 9.45 5.63
CA THR A 76 -3.26 10.37 4.57
C THR A 76 -2.83 11.78 4.90
N ARG A 77 -1.97 12.35 4.06
CA ARG A 77 -1.59 13.76 4.12
C ARG A 77 -2.42 14.60 3.18
N LEU A 78 -2.49 15.90 3.46
CA LEU A 78 -3.33 16.81 2.69
C LEU A 78 -2.87 16.98 1.22
N ASP A 79 -1.58 16.84 0.94
CA ASP A 79 -1.00 16.91 -0.42
C ASP A 79 -1.31 15.69 -1.30
N GLN A 80 -1.82 14.62 -0.68
CA GLN A 80 -2.22 13.36 -1.32
C GLN A 80 -3.72 13.28 -1.61
N VAL A 81 -4.49 14.28 -1.21
CA VAL A 81 -5.93 14.36 -1.41
C VAL A 81 -6.24 15.47 -2.39
N ASP A 82 -7.23 15.24 -3.25
CA ASP A 82 -7.67 16.28 -4.16
C ASP A 82 -8.20 17.51 -3.39
N ARG A 83 -7.86 18.71 -3.88
CA ARG A 83 -8.24 19.96 -3.21
C ARG A 83 -9.76 20.15 -3.19
N GLN A 84 -10.45 19.78 -4.27
CA GLN A 84 -11.90 19.88 -4.37
C GLN A 84 -12.57 19.01 -3.31
N PHE A 85 -12.07 17.78 -3.07
CA PHE A 85 -12.54 16.94 -1.98
C PHE A 85 -12.40 17.63 -0.61
N VAL A 86 -11.23 18.23 -0.34
CA VAL A 86 -10.98 18.93 0.92
C VAL A 86 -11.93 20.11 1.10
N ASP A 87 -12.12 20.91 0.05
CA ASP A 87 -13.00 22.08 0.07
C ASP A 87 -14.47 21.65 0.26
N MET A 88 -14.89 20.54 -0.38
CA MET A 88 -16.23 19.96 -0.19
C MET A 88 -16.42 19.46 1.25
N LEU A 89 -15.44 18.73 1.80
CA LEU A 89 -15.48 18.22 3.17
C LEU A 89 -15.63 19.36 4.18
N VAL A 90 -14.75 20.37 4.08
CA VAL A 90 -14.78 21.53 4.97
C VAL A 90 -16.10 22.28 4.82
N THR A 91 -16.56 22.55 3.60
CA THR A 91 -17.83 23.28 3.38
C THR A 91 -19.05 22.51 3.91
N TYR A 92 -19.03 21.18 3.79
CA TYR A 92 -20.15 20.33 4.19
C TYR A 92 -20.21 20.10 5.70
N GLU A 93 -19.07 19.78 6.33
CA GLU A 93 -18.96 19.44 7.75
C GLU A 93 -18.75 20.68 8.64
N ASP A 94 -17.94 21.64 8.20
CA ASP A 94 -17.44 22.73 9.06
C ASP A 94 -17.01 23.98 8.26
N LYS A 95 -18.00 24.73 7.75
CA LYS A 95 -17.79 25.86 6.81
C LYS A 95 -16.76 26.91 7.30
N ARG A 96 -16.59 27.07 8.62
CA ARG A 96 -15.65 28.03 9.22
C ARG A 96 -14.50 27.35 9.93
N PHE A 97 -14.16 26.15 9.49
CA PHE A 97 -13.08 25.35 10.06
C PHE A 97 -11.80 26.15 10.24
N TRP A 98 -11.44 26.99 9.27
CA TRP A 98 -10.20 27.79 9.32
C TRP A 98 -10.25 28.95 10.32
N ASP A 99 -11.44 29.43 10.70
CA ASP A 99 -11.62 30.66 11.49
C ASP A 99 -11.76 30.39 12.99
N HIS A 100 -12.39 29.28 13.39
CA HIS A 100 -12.64 28.98 14.80
C HIS A 100 -11.49 28.21 15.45
N ARG A 101 -11.47 28.13 16.79
CA ARG A 101 -10.50 27.33 17.56
C ARG A 101 -11.24 26.20 18.29
N GLY A 102 -11.48 25.09 17.61
CA GLY A 102 -12.18 23.93 18.17
C GLY A 102 -13.70 23.96 18.05
N VAL A 103 -14.35 25.04 18.46
CA VAL A 103 -15.82 25.16 18.44
C VAL A 103 -16.25 26.38 17.65
N ASP A 104 -17.21 26.20 16.74
CA ASP A 104 -17.87 27.31 16.08
C ASP A 104 -19.04 27.84 16.95
N VAL A 105 -18.77 28.92 17.68
CA VAL A 105 -19.73 29.55 18.60
C VAL A 105 -20.99 30.03 17.88
N LEU A 106 -20.85 30.60 16.69
CA LEU A 106 -21.98 31.10 15.92
C LEU A 106 -22.81 29.95 15.33
N ALA A 107 -22.19 28.81 14.97
CA ALA A 107 -22.94 27.62 14.57
C ALA A 107 -23.66 26.98 15.77
N LEU A 108 -23.02 26.96 16.94
CA LEU A 108 -23.62 26.47 18.17
C LEU A 108 -24.82 27.33 18.61
N ALA A 109 -24.68 28.66 18.58
CA ALA A 109 -25.76 29.60 18.90
C ALA A 109 -26.94 29.45 17.93
N ARG A 110 -26.67 29.32 16.62
CA ARG A 110 -27.70 29.07 15.60
C ARG A 110 -28.42 27.75 15.84
N ALA A 111 -27.68 26.67 16.13
CA ALA A 111 -28.26 25.37 16.41
C ALA A 111 -29.09 25.37 17.71
N ALA A 112 -28.65 26.09 18.74
CA ALA A 112 -29.40 26.26 19.98
C ALA A 112 -30.71 27.06 19.76
N GLY A 113 -30.64 28.17 19.01
CA GLY A 113 -31.83 28.94 18.64
C GLY A 113 -32.84 28.10 17.86
N GLN A 114 -32.38 27.33 16.87
CA GLN A 114 -33.24 26.42 16.10
C GLN A 114 -33.86 25.31 16.95
N PHE A 115 -33.15 24.81 17.97
CA PHE A 115 -33.70 23.82 18.89
C PHE A 115 -34.84 24.40 19.73
N VAL A 116 -34.67 25.63 20.23
CA VAL A 116 -35.72 26.34 20.99
C VAL A 116 -36.95 26.61 20.12
N THR A 117 -36.77 26.98 18.85
CA THR A 117 -37.91 27.29 17.96
C THR A 117 -38.60 26.05 17.37
N ASN A 118 -37.86 24.98 17.07
CA ASN A 118 -38.40 23.82 16.33
C ASN A 118 -38.59 22.57 17.18
N GLY A 119 -38.23 22.60 18.47
CA GLY A 119 -38.29 21.45 19.38
C GLY A 119 -37.34 20.29 19.04
N ARG A 120 -36.55 20.41 17.96
CA ARG A 120 -35.58 19.41 17.50
C ARG A 120 -34.35 20.10 16.90
N ILE A 121 -33.21 19.43 16.98
CA ILE A 121 -31.97 19.92 16.36
C ILE A 121 -32.07 19.71 14.85
N VAL A 122 -32.16 20.80 14.08
CA VAL A 122 -32.31 20.78 12.62
C VAL A 122 -30.96 20.94 11.89
N SER A 123 -29.96 21.54 12.54
CA SER A 123 -28.62 21.75 11.98
C SER A 123 -27.51 21.13 12.82
N GLY A 124 -26.44 20.68 12.13
CA GLY A 124 -25.23 20.20 12.77
C GLY A 124 -24.41 21.35 13.34
N GLY A 125 -24.10 21.29 14.63
CA GLY A 125 -23.20 22.23 15.31
C GLY A 125 -21.86 21.61 15.73
N SER A 126 -21.47 20.46 15.15
CA SER A 126 -20.20 19.79 15.48
C SER A 126 -19.16 20.14 14.42
N THR A 127 -17.99 20.63 14.87
CA THR A 127 -16.84 20.96 14.02
C THR A 127 -16.01 19.73 13.69
N LEU A 128 -15.13 19.81 12.69
CA LEU A 128 -14.18 18.74 12.38
C LEU A 128 -13.28 18.43 13.59
N SER A 129 -12.88 19.43 14.37
CA SER A 129 -12.10 19.25 15.61
C SER A 129 -12.88 18.50 16.69
N MET A 130 -14.19 18.74 16.82
CA MET A 130 -15.07 17.96 17.71
C MET A 130 -15.28 16.54 17.21
N GLN A 131 -15.31 16.33 15.89
CA GLN A 131 -15.40 15.00 15.31
C GLN A 131 -14.10 14.23 15.54
N LEU A 132 -12.93 14.84 15.34
CA LEU A 132 -11.65 14.23 15.67
C LEU A 132 -11.58 13.83 17.16
N ALA A 133 -12.01 14.72 18.06
CA ALA A 133 -12.08 14.39 19.49
C ALA A 133 -12.92 13.13 19.78
N ARG A 134 -14.02 12.92 19.03
CA ARG A 134 -14.87 11.72 19.14
C ARG A 134 -14.17 10.46 18.64
N LEU A 135 -13.40 10.58 17.56
CA LEU A 135 -12.71 9.45 16.94
C LEU A 135 -11.54 9.00 17.81
N THR A 136 -10.85 9.95 18.46
CA THR A 136 -9.74 9.65 19.35
C THR A 136 -10.20 9.17 20.74
N GLU A 137 -11.30 9.72 21.25
CA GLU A 137 -11.89 9.30 22.54
C GLU A 137 -13.38 8.98 22.33
N PRO A 138 -13.71 7.75 21.91
CA PRO A 138 -15.09 7.30 21.74
C PRO A 138 -15.90 7.49 23.02
N ARG A 139 -17.18 7.84 22.87
CA ARG A 139 -18.08 8.07 24.01
C ARG A 139 -18.85 6.80 24.36
N ASP A 140 -18.98 6.53 25.65
CA ASP A 140 -19.83 5.43 26.16
C ASP A 140 -21.33 5.73 26.07
N SER A 141 -21.72 7.01 26.07
CA SER A 141 -23.14 7.42 25.99
C SER A 141 -23.35 8.73 25.22
N ARG A 142 -24.55 8.89 24.64
CA ARG A 142 -24.99 10.11 23.93
C ARG A 142 -25.60 11.16 24.88
N SER A 143 -24.97 11.40 26.03
CA SER A 143 -25.41 12.39 27.02
C SER A 143 -24.96 13.82 26.69
N LEU A 144 -25.57 14.83 27.32
CA LEU A 144 -25.11 16.22 27.23
C LEU A 144 -23.68 16.37 27.79
N GLY A 145 -23.35 15.62 28.84
CA GLY A 145 -22.01 15.60 29.44
C GLY A 145 -20.93 15.11 28.46
N SER A 146 -21.21 14.06 27.68
CA SER A 146 -20.27 13.59 26.66
C SER A 146 -20.12 14.59 25.50
N LYS A 147 -21.16 15.40 25.24
CA LYS A 147 -21.10 16.55 24.34
C LYS A 147 -20.20 17.67 24.83
N LEU A 148 -20.31 18.04 26.10
CA LEU A 148 -19.42 18.99 26.73
C LEU A 148 -17.96 18.50 26.75
N LYS A 149 -17.73 17.22 27.08
CA LYS A 149 -16.39 16.62 27.05
C LYS A 149 -15.74 16.75 25.67
N GLN A 150 -16.46 16.47 24.58
CA GLN A 150 -15.93 16.67 23.23
C GLN A 150 -15.66 18.13 22.88
N LEU A 151 -16.50 19.08 23.33
CA LEU A 151 -16.24 20.50 23.15
C LEU A 151 -14.91 20.87 23.81
N LEU A 152 -14.72 20.50 25.08
CA LEU A 152 -13.49 20.77 25.82
C LEU A 152 -12.29 20.09 25.14
N ARG A 153 -12.39 18.81 24.77
CA ARG A 153 -11.32 18.08 24.05
C ARG A 153 -10.96 18.74 22.72
N SER A 154 -11.94 19.24 21.96
CA SER A 154 -11.66 19.95 20.71
C SER A 154 -10.82 21.21 20.91
N LEU A 155 -11.03 21.95 22.01
CA LEU A 155 -10.21 23.10 22.37
C LEU A 155 -8.78 22.68 22.74
N GLN A 156 -8.63 21.56 23.44
CA GLN A 156 -7.32 21.03 23.83
C GLN A 156 -6.52 20.52 22.62
N ILE A 157 -7.19 19.93 21.65
CA ILE A 157 -6.62 19.49 20.37
C ILE A 157 -6.09 20.70 19.59
N GLU A 158 -6.89 21.76 19.46
CA GLU A 158 -6.53 22.97 18.69
C GLU A 158 -5.43 23.83 19.32
N ARG A 159 -5.11 23.59 20.59
CA ARG A 159 -3.94 24.16 21.24
C ARG A 159 -2.65 23.39 20.94
N ARG A 160 -2.76 22.13 20.53
CA ARG A 160 -1.62 21.21 20.33
C ARG A 160 -1.34 20.89 18.87
N LEU A 161 -2.36 20.98 18.02
CA LEU A 161 -2.28 20.67 16.60
C LEU A 161 -2.71 21.88 15.77
N THR A 162 -2.04 22.07 14.65
CA THR A 162 -2.45 23.00 13.60
C THR A 162 -3.71 22.49 12.90
N LYS A 163 -4.44 23.40 12.23
CA LYS A 163 -5.62 23.05 11.42
C LYS A 163 -5.31 21.99 10.36
N ARG A 164 -4.11 22.05 9.77
CA ARG A 164 -3.65 21.06 8.79
C ARG A 164 -3.51 19.68 9.43
N GLU A 165 -2.83 19.58 10.57
CA GLU A 165 -2.67 18.30 11.29
C GLU A 165 -4.00 17.73 11.78
N ILE A 166 -4.92 18.57 12.24
CA ILE A 166 -6.28 18.15 12.61
C ILE A 166 -6.99 17.52 11.42
N LEU A 167 -6.92 18.18 10.26
CA LEU A 167 -7.55 17.68 9.05
C LEU A 167 -6.90 16.39 8.56
N GLU A 168 -5.57 16.28 8.56
CA GLU A 168 -4.85 15.04 8.18
C GLU A 168 -5.19 13.87 9.11
N ARG A 169 -5.26 14.10 10.42
CA ARG A 169 -5.70 13.07 11.38
C ARG A 169 -7.15 12.68 11.14
N TYR A 170 -8.04 13.64 10.87
CA TYR A 170 -9.43 13.34 10.51
C TYR A 170 -9.51 12.52 9.21
N LEU A 171 -8.78 12.92 8.16
CA LEU A 171 -8.72 12.22 6.88
C LEU A 171 -8.16 10.80 7.01
N THR A 172 -7.40 10.51 8.06
CA THR A 172 -6.85 9.18 8.35
C THR A 172 -7.79 8.34 9.23
N LEU A 173 -8.59 8.95 10.10
CA LEU A 173 -9.40 8.25 11.11
C LEU A 173 -10.90 8.21 10.81
N ALA A 174 -11.40 9.05 9.89
CA ALA A 174 -12.82 9.13 9.60
C ALA A 174 -13.35 7.75 9.14
N PRO A 175 -14.45 7.23 9.70
CA PRO A 175 -14.95 5.91 9.36
C PRO A 175 -15.70 5.95 8.03
N TYR A 176 -15.48 4.96 7.17
CA TYR A 176 -16.17 4.81 5.88
C TYR A 176 -16.99 3.51 5.79
N GLY A 177 -17.15 2.83 6.92
CA GLY A 177 -17.98 1.64 7.09
C GLY A 177 -17.21 0.32 6.99
N GLY A 178 -17.67 -0.71 7.70
CA GLY A 178 -16.93 -1.94 7.92
C GLY A 178 -15.59 -1.63 8.60
N ASN A 179 -14.51 -2.20 8.09
CA ASN A 179 -13.16 -1.99 8.60
C ASN A 179 -12.38 -0.89 7.86
N LEU A 180 -13.05 0.06 7.20
CA LEU A 180 -12.40 1.16 6.47
C LEU A 180 -12.33 2.42 7.32
N GLU A 181 -11.11 2.89 7.59
CA GLU A 181 -10.85 4.17 8.23
C GLU A 181 -9.91 5.03 7.37
N GLY A 182 -10.32 6.29 7.21
CA GLY A 182 -9.63 7.27 6.41
C GLY A 182 -10.01 7.24 4.93
N VAL A 183 -9.90 8.42 4.31
CA VAL A 183 -10.33 8.67 2.92
C VAL A 183 -9.52 7.83 1.93
N ARG A 184 -8.23 7.58 2.21
CA ARG A 184 -7.36 6.81 1.31
C ARG A 184 -7.73 5.34 1.26
N ALA A 185 -8.00 4.73 2.41
CA ALA A 185 -8.49 3.35 2.46
C ALA A 185 -9.86 3.23 1.77
N ALA A 186 -10.76 4.19 2.01
CA ALA A 186 -12.07 4.22 1.39
C ALA A 186 -12.01 4.41 -0.14
N SER A 187 -11.18 5.33 -0.62
CA SER A 187 -10.99 5.62 -2.04
C SER A 187 -10.48 4.38 -2.81
N LEU A 188 -9.50 3.67 -2.23
CA LEU A 188 -9.00 2.44 -2.83
C LEU A 188 -10.05 1.32 -2.79
N ALA A 189 -10.76 1.16 -1.68
CA ALA A 189 -11.76 0.10 -1.53
C ALA A 189 -13.01 0.33 -2.39
N TYR A 190 -13.47 1.57 -2.58
CA TYR A 190 -14.68 1.85 -3.35
C TYR A 190 -14.39 2.09 -4.84
N PHE A 191 -13.26 2.71 -5.17
CA PHE A 191 -12.97 3.15 -6.54
C PHE A 191 -11.69 2.56 -7.13
N GLY A 192 -10.80 1.99 -6.31
CA GLY A 192 -9.49 1.53 -6.77
C GLY A 192 -8.54 2.68 -7.13
N LYS A 193 -8.81 3.89 -6.63
CA LYS A 193 -8.07 5.11 -6.96
C LYS A 193 -7.44 5.71 -5.70
N GLU A 194 -6.30 6.38 -5.86
CA GLU A 194 -5.78 7.26 -4.81
C GLU A 194 -6.67 8.52 -4.69
N PRO A 195 -6.87 9.09 -3.48
CA PRO A 195 -7.77 10.23 -3.25
C PRO A 195 -7.51 11.46 -4.13
N LYS A 196 -6.28 11.62 -4.61
CA LYS A 196 -5.88 12.68 -5.54
C LYS A 196 -6.48 12.55 -6.95
N ARG A 197 -7.10 11.40 -7.26
CA ARG A 197 -7.70 11.10 -8.58
C ARG A 197 -9.20 10.87 -8.50
N LEU A 198 -9.83 11.30 -7.41
CA LEU A 198 -11.28 11.26 -7.27
C LEU A 198 -11.91 12.28 -8.22
N ASP A 199 -12.98 11.88 -8.89
CA ASP A 199 -13.88 12.84 -9.52
C ASP A 199 -14.85 13.46 -8.51
N VAL A 200 -15.68 14.40 -8.99
CA VAL A 200 -16.63 15.16 -8.16
C VAL A 200 -17.69 14.25 -7.51
N SER A 201 -18.16 13.22 -8.23
CA SER A 201 -19.18 12.30 -7.74
C SER A 201 -18.61 11.41 -6.64
N GLU A 202 -17.42 10.86 -6.88
CA GLU A 202 -16.67 10.03 -5.95
C GLU A 202 -16.30 10.83 -4.68
N ALA A 203 -15.84 12.08 -4.85
CA ALA A 203 -15.54 12.99 -3.75
C ALA A 203 -16.78 13.30 -2.91
N ALA A 204 -17.91 13.65 -3.56
CA ALA A 204 -19.17 13.93 -2.89
C ALA A 204 -19.68 12.72 -2.09
N LEU A 205 -19.52 11.50 -2.63
CA LEU A 205 -19.89 10.28 -1.92
C LEU A 205 -19.03 10.11 -0.67
N LEU A 206 -17.70 10.21 -0.79
CA LEU A 206 -16.79 10.06 0.35
C LEU A 206 -17.00 11.15 1.41
N VAL A 207 -17.36 12.38 1.05
CA VAL A 207 -17.77 13.40 2.03
C VAL A 207 -19.03 12.98 2.79
N ALA A 208 -19.96 12.27 2.15
CA ALA A 208 -21.21 11.87 2.76
C ALA A 208 -21.10 10.66 3.70
N LEU A 209 -20.18 9.73 3.47
CA LEU A 209 -20.13 8.46 4.21
C LEU A 209 -19.88 8.62 5.73
N PRO A 210 -18.91 9.42 6.21
CA PRO A 210 -18.48 9.43 7.62
C PRO A 210 -19.56 9.79 8.65
N GLN A 211 -20.62 10.50 8.25
CA GLN A 211 -21.70 10.87 9.18
C GLN A 211 -22.51 9.65 9.65
N LEU A 212 -22.70 8.67 8.77
CA LEU A 212 -23.50 7.47 9.02
C LEU A 212 -22.84 6.27 8.30
N PRO A 213 -21.62 5.88 8.72
CA PRO A 213 -20.73 5.03 7.95
C PRO A 213 -21.38 3.70 7.58
N GLU A 214 -22.01 3.00 8.53
CA GLU A 214 -22.70 1.72 8.24
C GLU A 214 -23.98 1.87 7.41
N LYS A 215 -24.79 2.89 7.69
CA LYS A 215 -26.09 3.08 7.03
C LYS A 215 -25.93 3.58 5.60
N ARG A 216 -24.86 4.33 5.31
CA ARG A 216 -24.56 4.89 3.99
C ARG A 216 -23.61 4.01 3.17
N ARG A 217 -23.25 2.81 3.63
CA ARG A 217 -22.38 1.87 2.88
C ARG A 217 -22.96 1.61 1.48
N PRO A 218 -22.27 2.01 0.41
CA PRO A 218 -22.69 1.75 -0.96
C PRO A 218 -22.91 0.26 -1.24
N ASP A 219 -22.03 -0.59 -0.69
CA ASP A 219 -22.04 -2.05 -0.83
C ASP A 219 -23.19 -2.76 -0.11
N ARG A 220 -23.98 -2.05 0.69
CA ARG A 220 -25.13 -2.61 1.44
C ARG A 220 -26.42 -1.84 1.24
N ASN A 221 -26.33 -0.53 1.04
CA ASN A 221 -27.44 0.42 1.04
C ASN A 221 -27.28 1.42 -0.11
N LEU A 222 -27.19 0.92 -1.34
CA LEU A 222 -26.87 1.71 -2.53
C LEU A 222 -27.75 2.95 -2.70
N ALA A 223 -29.08 2.82 -2.57
CA ALA A 223 -30.01 3.96 -2.70
C ALA A 223 -29.77 5.05 -1.62
N ILE A 224 -29.43 4.65 -0.39
CA ILE A 224 -29.13 5.60 0.69
C ILE A 224 -27.81 6.33 0.41
N ALA A 225 -26.83 5.62 -0.14
CA ALA A 225 -25.55 6.18 -0.54
C ALA A 225 -25.70 7.20 -1.68
N HIS A 226 -26.44 6.85 -2.74
CA HIS A 226 -26.80 7.77 -3.83
C HIS A 226 -27.44 9.06 -3.30
N ALA A 227 -28.53 8.93 -2.52
CA ALA A 227 -29.20 10.09 -1.97
C ALA A 227 -28.31 10.92 -1.03
N ALA A 228 -27.31 10.29 -0.39
CA ALA A 228 -26.35 11.00 0.46
C ALA A 228 -25.33 11.80 -0.35
N ARG A 229 -24.78 11.23 -1.42
CA ARG A 229 -23.93 11.93 -2.38
C ARG A 229 -24.67 13.11 -3.02
N ASP A 230 -25.88 12.90 -3.51
CA ASP A 230 -26.64 13.94 -4.22
C ASP A 230 -26.92 15.14 -3.30
N ARG A 231 -27.20 14.88 -2.02
CA ARG A 231 -27.31 15.94 -1.01
C ARG A 231 -26.03 16.74 -0.82
N VAL A 232 -24.86 16.10 -0.91
CA VAL A 232 -23.57 16.82 -0.87
C VAL A 232 -23.47 17.70 -2.11
N LEU A 233 -23.70 17.17 -3.31
CA LEU A 233 -23.64 17.93 -4.57
C LEU A 233 -24.56 19.16 -4.53
N THR A 234 -25.83 19.00 -4.16
CA THR A 234 -26.78 20.12 -4.02
C THR A 234 -26.28 21.17 -3.03
N ARG A 235 -25.68 20.74 -1.92
CA ARG A 235 -25.15 21.66 -0.91
C ARG A 235 -23.90 22.39 -1.38
N MET A 236 -23.09 21.78 -2.24
CA MET A 236 -21.91 22.43 -2.83
C MET A 236 -22.31 23.46 -3.90
N VAL A 237 -23.38 23.20 -4.65
CA VAL A 237 -23.99 24.21 -5.54
C VAL A 237 -24.53 25.38 -4.73
N ALA A 238 -25.28 25.12 -3.67
CA ALA A 238 -25.85 26.17 -2.81
C ALA A 238 -24.78 27.02 -2.09
N SER A 239 -23.57 26.49 -1.88
CA SER A 239 -22.44 27.24 -1.34
C SER A 239 -21.61 27.98 -2.40
N GLY A 240 -21.91 27.79 -3.68
CA GLY A 240 -21.13 28.32 -4.81
C GLY A 240 -19.80 27.62 -5.04
N LEU A 241 -19.59 26.43 -4.45
CA LEU A 241 -18.35 25.67 -4.61
C LEU A 241 -18.34 24.85 -5.93
N LEU A 242 -19.51 24.41 -6.38
CA LEU A 242 -19.71 23.73 -7.67
C LEU A 242 -20.70 24.50 -8.54
N GLY A 243 -20.48 24.46 -9.85
CA GLY A 243 -21.49 24.91 -10.81
C GLY A 243 -22.63 23.91 -10.95
N GLU A 244 -23.84 24.39 -11.27
CA GLU A 244 -25.02 23.54 -11.45
C GLU A 244 -24.81 22.44 -12.51
N ARG A 245 -24.18 22.79 -13.64
CA ARG A 245 -23.89 21.83 -14.73
C ARG A 245 -22.89 20.75 -14.31
N GLU A 246 -21.89 21.11 -13.53
CA GLU A 246 -20.88 20.17 -13.02
C GLU A 246 -21.51 19.20 -12.03
N ALA A 247 -22.30 19.71 -11.08
CA ALA A 247 -23.02 18.88 -10.12
C ALA A 247 -24.06 17.97 -10.81
N ALA A 248 -24.79 18.48 -11.81
CA ALA A 248 -25.73 17.68 -12.59
C ALA A 248 -25.02 16.55 -13.36
N ARG A 249 -23.84 16.81 -13.94
CA ARG A 249 -23.02 15.77 -14.58
C ARG A 249 -22.54 14.73 -13.58
N ALA A 250 -21.99 15.16 -12.44
CA ALA A 250 -21.50 14.26 -11.39
C ALA A 250 -22.61 13.38 -10.80
N ALA A 251 -23.85 13.89 -10.73
CA ALA A 251 -24.99 13.13 -10.24
C ALA A 251 -25.38 11.94 -11.15
N LEU A 252 -25.00 11.99 -12.44
CA LEU A 252 -25.23 10.91 -13.41
C LEU A 252 -24.26 9.74 -13.23
N ASP A 253 -23.10 9.95 -12.59
CA ASP A 253 -22.14 8.88 -12.36
C ASP A 253 -22.69 7.84 -11.38
N ASP A 254 -22.32 6.58 -11.56
CA ASP A 254 -22.78 5.49 -10.70
C ASP A 254 -22.08 5.49 -9.33
N VAL A 255 -22.82 5.13 -8.28
CA VAL A 255 -22.23 4.83 -6.97
C VAL A 255 -21.78 3.36 -6.97
N PRO A 256 -20.58 3.03 -6.46
CA PRO A 256 -20.08 1.66 -6.46
C PRO A 256 -20.98 0.74 -5.63
N ALA A 257 -21.51 -0.29 -6.26
CA ALA A 257 -22.37 -1.29 -5.61
C ALA A 257 -21.59 -2.33 -4.78
N SER A 258 -20.26 -2.34 -4.86
CA SER A 258 -19.41 -3.29 -4.15
C SER A 258 -18.07 -2.66 -3.77
N ARG A 259 -17.35 -3.34 -2.86
CA ARG A 259 -15.97 -3.00 -2.51
C ARG A 259 -15.00 -3.83 -3.34
N ARG A 260 -13.90 -3.21 -3.71
CA ARG A 260 -12.70 -3.82 -4.26
C ARG A 260 -11.79 -4.27 -3.12
N PRO A 261 -11.07 -5.39 -3.27
CA PRO A 261 -9.98 -5.71 -2.36
C PRO A 261 -8.92 -4.61 -2.44
N LEU A 262 -8.24 -4.33 -1.32
CA LEU A 262 -7.07 -3.45 -1.37
C LEU A 262 -5.96 -4.10 -2.22
N PRO A 263 -5.09 -3.27 -2.84
CA PRO A 263 -3.95 -3.78 -3.59
C PRO A 263 -3.14 -4.79 -2.77
N ALA A 264 -2.80 -5.91 -3.40
CA ALA A 264 -2.02 -7.00 -2.82
C ALA A 264 -0.99 -7.54 -3.82
N LEU A 265 -0.32 -6.63 -4.53
CA LEU A 265 0.72 -6.95 -5.50
C LEU A 265 2.00 -7.39 -4.79
N ALA A 266 2.83 -8.16 -5.51
CA ALA A 266 4.10 -8.71 -5.03
C ALA A 266 3.92 -9.40 -3.67
N ALA A 267 2.84 -10.18 -3.52
CA ALA A 267 2.36 -10.64 -2.22
C ALA A 267 3.41 -11.39 -1.39
N HIS A 268 4.26 -12.21 -2.03
CA HIS A 268 5.36 -12.92 -1.39
C HIS A 268 6.44 -11.95 -0.86
N ALA A 269 6.98 -11.07 -1.72
CA ALA A 269 7.98 -10.09 -1.31
C ALA A 269 7.45 -9.11 -0.25
N ALA A 270 6.21 -8.66 -0.41
CA ALA A 270 5.54 -7.80 0.57
C ALA A 270 5.35 -8.46 1.94
N TYR A 271 5.11 -9.77 1.97
CA TYR A 271 5.06 -10.54 3.22
C TYR A 271 6.46 -10.77 3.81
N ALA A 272 7.46 -11.06 2.95
CA ALA A 272 8.83 -11.31 3.38
C ALA A 272 9.49 -10.09 4.05
N VAL A 273 9.15 -8.86 3.64
CA VAL A 273 9.67 -7.63 4.26
C VAL A 273 8.94 -7.24 5.55
N LEU A 274 7.76 -7.82 5.83
CA LEU A 274 6.91 -7.44 6.95
C LEU A 274 7.59 -7.49 8.34
N PRO A 275 8.48 -8.46 8.66
CA PRO A 275 9.21 -8.47 9.93
C PRO A 275 10.09 -7.23 10.18
N ARG A 276 10.42 -6.46 9.13
CA ARG A 276 11.18 -5.20 9.21
C ARG A 276 10.28 -3.98 9.42
N ALA A 277 8.97 -4.15 9.50
CA ALA A 277 8.02 -3.05 9.63
C ALA A 277 8.24 -2.29 10.94
N VAL A 278 8.52 -1.00 10.83
CA VAL A 278 8.48 -0.05 11.95
C VAL A 278 7.17 0.74 11.86
N PRO A 279 6.37 0.85 12.93
CA PRO A 279 5.13 1.60 12.91
C PRO A 279 5.32 3.03 12.35
N GLY A 280 4.50 3.39 11.36
CA GLY A 280 4.56 4.70 10.71
C GLY A 280 5.64 4.86 9.63
N GLN A 281 6.54 3.88 9.44
CA GLN A 281 7.48 3.86 8.33
C GLN A 281 6.94 2.99 7.18
N LYS A 282 7.20 3.45 5.96
CA LYS A 282 6.81 2.74 4.74
C LYS A 282 7.92 1.80 4.33
N LEU A 283 7.57 0.56 4.01
CA LEU A 283 8.51 -0.42 3.45
C LEU A 283 8.61 -0.18 1.95
N ARG A 284 9.81 -0.23 1.39
CA ARG A 284 10.06 -0.01 -0.04
C ARG A 284 10.82 -1.20 -0.62
N LEU A 285 10.30 -1.73 -1.73
CA LEU A 285 10.95 -2.78 -2.52
C LEU A 285 11.61 -2.17 -3.77
N THR A 286 12.48 -2.93 -4.43
CA THR A 286 13.02 -2.54 -5.75
C THR A 286 12.01 -2.76 -6.88
N ILE A 287 10.89 -3.44 -6.61
CA ILE A 287 9.84 -3.77 -7.57
C ILE A 287 9.26 -2.49 -8.18
N ARG A 288 8.88 -2.55 -9.47
CA ARG A 288 8.07 -1.53 -10.14
C ARG A 288 6.64 -2.03 -10.26
N LYS A 289 5.67 -1.24 -9.80
CA LYS A 289 4.26 -1.67 -9.77
C LYS A 289 3.73 -2.09 -11.14
N SER A 290 4.01 -1.33 -12.19
CA SER A 290 3.52 -1.64 -13.55
C SER A 290 4.06 -2.96 -14.10
N VAL A 291 5.33 -3.26 -13.82
CA VAL A 291 5.96 -4.55 -14.17
C VAL A 291 5.29 -5.68 -13.40
N GLN A 292 5.11 -5.49 -12.09
CA GLN A 292 4.50 -6.49 -11.23
C GLN A 292 3.07 -6.83 -11.66
N GLU A 293 2.25 -5.81 -11.96
CA GLU A 293 0.88 -6.00 -12.45
C GLU A 293 0.86 -6.82 -13.75
N GLY A 294 1.76 -6.52 -14.68
CA GLY A 294 1.91 -7.26 -15.93
C GLY A 294 2.32 -8.72 -15.71
N LEU A 295 3.33 -8.96 -14.87
CA LEU A 295 3.79 -10.32 -14.57
C LEU A 295 2.70 -11.14 -13.86
N GLU A 296 2.02 -10.59 -12.86
CA GLU A 296 0.95 -11.32 -12.19
C GLU A 296 -0.21 -11.63 -13.13
N GLN A 297 -0.52 -10.72 -14.07
CA GLN A 297 -1.54 -10.98 -15.08
C GLN A 297 -1.14 -12.15 -16.00
N VAL A 298 0.10 -12.15 -16.51
CA VAL A 298 0.64 -13.25 -17.31
C VAL A 298 0.61 -14.57 -16.53
N ALA A 299 0.93 -14.54 -15.24
CA ALA A 299 0.92 -15.73 -14.39
C ALA A 299 -0.49 -16.32 -14.24
N ARG A 300 -1.48 -15.47 -13.98
CA ARG A 300 -2.89 -15.87 -13.87
C ARG A 300 -3.41 -16.46 -15.17
N ASP A 301 -3.15 -15.79 -16.29
CA ASP A 301 -3.59 -16.23 -17.62
C ASP A 301 -2.95 -17.57 -18.03
N ALA A 302 -1.67 -17.76 -17.71
CA ALA A 302 -0.98 -19.02 -17.94
C ALA A 302 -1.53 -20.15 -17.04
N ALA A 303 -1.73 -19.89 -15.75
CA ALA A 303 -2.24 -20.90 -14.81
C ALA A 303 -3.67 -21.34 -15.14
N ALA A 304 -4.51 -20.45 -15.65
CA ALA A 304 -5.86 -20.78 -16.11
C ALA A 304 -5.85 -21.82 -17.25
N ARG A 305 -4.81 -21.82 -18.10
CA ARG A 305 -4.65 -22.77 -19.21
C ARG A 305 -4.01 -24.10 -18.76
N LEU A 306 -3.11 -24.04 -17.79
CA LEU A 306 -2.39 -25.21 -17.27
C LEU A 306 -3.22 -26.06 -16.30
N GLY A 307 -4.21 -25.45 -15.64
CA GLY A 307 -5.11 -26.11 -14.72
C GLY A 307 -4.87 -25.75 -13.24
N PRO A 308 -5.78 -26.16 -12.35
CA PRO A 308 -5.89 -25.61 -10.99
C PRO A 308 -4.73 -25.98 -10.06
N ARG A 309 -3.92 -27.00 -10.37
CA ARG A 309 -2.82 -27.46 -9.52
C ARG A 309 -1.42 -26.98 -9.95
N LEU A 310 -1.30 -26.36 -11.13
CA LEU A 310 0.01 -26.00 -11.72
C LEU A 310 0.33 -24.52 -11.50
N SER A 311 1.31 -24.22 -10.67
CA SER A 311 1.75 -22.85 -10.40
C SER A 311 2.74 -22.33 -11.43
N VAL A 312 2.94 -21.01 -11.47
CA VAL A 312 3.89 -20.31 -12.33
C VAL A 312 4.77 -19.42 -11.46
N ALA A 313 6.07 -19.41 -11.77
CA ALA A 313 7.06 -18.56 -11.12
C ALA A 313 7.77 -17.69 -12.17
N MET A 314 7.97 -16.42 -11.87
CA MET A 314 8.65 -15.48 -12.77
C MET A 314 9.49 -14.48 -11.96
N VAL A 315 10.67 -14.14 -12.48
CA VAL A 315 11.54 -13.09 -11.94
C VAL A 315 12.00 -12.23 -13.11
N LEU A 316 11.81 -10.92 -13.01
CA LEU A 316 12.40 -9.94 -13.92
C LEU A 316 13.38 -9.08 -13.13
N ALA A 317 14.64 -9.05 -13.56
CA ALA A 317 15.71 -8.30 -12.90
C ALA A 317 16.45 -7.36 -13.88
N ASP A 318 16.97 -6.25 -13.37
CA ASP A 318 17.94 -5.42 -14.12
C ASP A 318 19.31 -6.09 -14.05
N ALA A 319 19.81 -6.57 -15.21
CA ALA A 319 21.06 -7.30 -15.29
C ALA A 319 22.30 -6.48 -14.86
N ARG A 320 22.21 -5.15 -14.88
CA ARG A 320 23.32 -4.26 -14.54
C ARG A 320 23.38 -3.93 -13.06
N THR A 321 22.26 -3.95 -12.35
CA THR A 321 22.19 -3.55 -10.93
C THR A 321 21.91 -4.73 -10.01
N GLY A 322 21.26 -5.78 -10.51
CA GLY A 322 20.74 -6.87 -9.70
C GLY A 322 19.38 -6.59 -9.07
N ASP A 323 18.75 -5.44 -9.36
CA ASP A 323 17.45 -5.11 -8.80
C ASP A 323 16.38 -6.02 -9.39
N ILE A 324 15.59 -6.67 -8.53
CA ILE A 324 14.39 -7.37 -8.97
C ILE A 324 13.30 -6.31 -9.25
N LEU A 325 12.87 -6.21 -10.50
CA LEU A 325 11.86 -5.25 -10.95
C LEU A 325 10.43 -5.79 -10.85
N GLY A 326 10.29 -7.12 -10.85
CA GLY A 326 9.02 -7.80 -10.62
C GLY A 326 9.25 -9.28 -10.33
N GLU A 327 8.41 -9.84 -9.46
CA GLU A 327 8.55 -11.20 -8.98
C GLU A 327 7.20 -11.84 -8.69
N VAL A 328 6.99 -13.03 -9.23
CA VAL A 328 5.80 -13.83 -9.03
C VAL A 328 6.24 -15.21 -8.54
N GLY A 329 5.97 -15.50 -7.27
CA GLY A 329 6.22 -16.81 -6.66
C GLY A 329 5.14 -17.85 -6.93
N SER A 330 3.93 -17.41 -7.29
CA SER A 330 2.82 -18.27 -7.67
C SER A 330 1.81 -17.50 -8.51
N ALA A 331 0.97 -18.21 -9.27
CA ALA A 331 -0.02 -17.58 -10.14
C ALA A 331 -1.10 -16.78 -9.39
N ASP A 332 -1.43 -17.19 -8.16
CA ASP A 332 -2.28 -16.45 -7.24
C ASP A 332 -1.85 -16.80 -5.82
N TYR A 333 -1.44 -15.79 -5.05
CA TYR A 333 -0.99 -15.95 -3.67
C TYR A 333 -2.08 -16.51 -2.74
N PHE A 334 -3.35 -16.15 -3.01
CA PHE A 334 -4.47 -16.49 -2.15
C PHE A 334 -5.17 -17.81 -2.56
N ASP A 335 -4.77 -18.42 -3.66
CA ASP A 335 -5.35 -19.68 -4.12
C ASP A 335 -4.75 -20.88 -3.37
N ALA A 336 -5.51 -21.40 -2.40
CA ALA A 336 -5.10 -22.53 -1.60
C ALA A 336 -5.02 -23.86 -2.39
N SER A 337 -5.76 -23.99 -3.50
CA SER A 337 -5.81 -25.23 -4.28
C SER A 337 -4.48 -25.57 -4.98
N ARG A 338 -3.61 -24.57 -5.13
CA ARG A 338 -2.27 -24.64 -5.71
C ARG A 338 -1.15 -24.28 -4.74
N SER A 339 -1.46 -24.19 -3.45
CA SER A 339 -0.52 -23.73 -2.42
C SER A 339 0.10 -22.37 -2.77
N GLY A 340 -0.76 -21.41 -3.12
CA GLY A 340 -0.38 -20.08 -3.62
C GLY A 340 0.60 -19.29 -2.73
N TRP A 341 0.66 -19.60 -1.44
CA TRP A 341 1.58 -19.00 -0.47
C TRP A 341 3.04 -19.48 -0.59
N ILE A 342 3.30 -20.53 -1.37
CA ILE A 342 4.66 -21.03 -1.60
C ILE A 342 5.32 -20.17 -2.69
N ASP A 343 6.37 -19.45 -2.29
CA ASP A 343 7.18 -18.66 -3.22
C ASP A 343 8.11 -19.57 -4.05
N MET A 344 7.64 -20.03 -5.21
CA MET A 344 8.42 -20.90 -6.10
C MET A 344 9.68 -20.22 -6.67
N THR A 345 9.83 -18.90 -6.52
CA THR A 345 11.08 -18.22 -6.95
C THR A 345 12.26 -18.57 -6.05
N ARG A 346 11.99 -18.93 -4.80
CA ARG A 346 12.96 -19.29 -3.75
C ARG A 346 13.03 -20.79 -3.46
N ILE A 347 12.17 -21.60 -4.08
CA ILE A 347 12.20 -23.05 -3.92
C ILE A 347 13.27 -23.66 -4.82
N VAL A 348 14.07 -24.53 -4.23
CA VAL A 348 15.13 -25.27 -4.92
C VAL A 348 14.50 -26.29 -5.87
N ARG A 349 14.89 -26.23 -7.14
CA ARG A 349 14.46 -27.16 -8.19
C ARG A 349 15.64 -27.57 -9.06
N SER A 350 15.46 -28.64 -9.81
CA SER A 350 16.40 -28.98 -10.88
C SER A 350 16.32 -27.91 -11.98
N PRO A 351 17.44 -27.28 -12.38
CA PRO A 351 17.46 -26.32 -13.48
C PRO A 351 17.37 -26.98 -14.86
N GLY A 352 17.51 -28.31 -14.94
CA GLY A 352 17.55 -29.04 -16.21
C GLY A 352 18.60 -28.48 -17.18
N SER A 353 18.21 -28.36 -18.45
CA SER A 353 19.09 -27.89 -19.52
C SER A 353 19.45 -26.40 -19.47
N THR A 354 18.88 -25.63 -18.54
CA THR A 354 19.18 -24.18 -18.43
C THR A 354 20.62 -23.91 -17.97
N LEU A 355 21.37 -24.92 -17.51
CA LEU A 355 22.77 -24.77 -17.16
C LEU A 355 23.73 -24.88 -18.36
N LYS A 356 23.28 -25.41 -19.50
CA LYS A 356 24.12 -25.64 -20.69
C LYS A 356 24.83 -24.39 -21.20
N PRO A 357 24.19 -23.20 -21.28
CA PRO A 357 24.88 -21.98 -21.70
C PRO A 357 26.15 -21.69 -20.89
N PHE A 358 26.15 -22.00 -19.59
CA PHE A 358 27.32 -21.77 -18.73
C PHE A 358 28.43 -22.82 -18.93
N ILE A 359 28.07 -24.05 -19.31
CA ILE A 359 29.04 -25.09 -19.70
C ILE A 359 29.80 -24.62 -20.95
N TYR A 360 29.07 -24.27 -22.00
CA TYR A 360 29.68 -23.77 -23.24
C TYR A 360 30.41 -22.44 -23.02
N GLY A 361 29.85 -21.53 -22.22
CA GLY A 361 30.49 -20.26 -21.88
C GLY A 361 31.85 -20.44 -21.21
N LEU A 362 31.97 -21.38 -20.28
CA LEU A 362 33.24 -21.69 -19.63
C LEU A 362 34.24 -22.38 -20.58
N ALA A 363 33.74 -23.21 -21.50
CA ALA A 363 34.57 -23.82 -22.55
C ALA A 363 35.11 -22.77 -23.54
N PHE A 364 34.30 -21.78 -23.91
CA PHE A 364 34.73 -20.63 -24.71
C PHE A 364 35.77 -19.79 -23.96
N GLU A 365 35.55 -19.51 -22.68
CA GLU A 365 36.48 -18.75 -21.84
C GLU A 365 37.87 -19.43 -21.77
N GLN A 366 37.90 -20.76 -21.72
CA GLN A 366 39.13 -21.56 -21.70
C GLN A 366 39.74 -21.81 -23.08
N GLY A 367 39.09 -21.37 -24.16
CA GLY A 367 39.55 -21.62 -25.53
C GLY A 367 39.47 -23.09 -25.96
N LEU A 368 38.65 -23.92 -25.30
CA LEU A 368 38.50 -25.34 -25.61
C LEU A 368 37.69 -25.58 -26.90
N VAL A 369 36.73 -24.70 -27.17
CA VAL A 369 35.84 -24.78 -28.33
C VAL A 369 35.56 -23.38 -28.88
N ALA A 370 35.06 -23.32 -30.12
CA ALA A 370 34.50 -22.14 -30.76
C ALA A 370 33.09 -22.45 -31.30
N GLN A 371 32.36 -21.42 -31.76
CA GLN A 371 30.96 -21.57 -32.17
C GLN A 371 30.76 -22.65 -33.26
N GLU A 372 31.70 -22.78 -34.18
CA GLU A 372 31.66 -23.74 -35.30
C GLU A 372 32.54 -24.99 -35.08
N THR A 373 33.09 -25.18 -33.87
CA THR A 373 33.76 -26.45 -33.53
C THR A 373 32.75 -27.59 -33.67
N LEU A 374 33.11 -28.62 -34.42
CA LEU A 374 32.31 -29.83 -34.57
C LEU A 374 32.44 -30.72 -33.33
N ILE A 375 31.33 -31.33 -32.93
CA ILE A 375 31.23 -32.25 -31.81
C ILE A 375 30.23 -33.36 -32.12
N ASP A 376 30.54 -34.56 -31.65
CA ASP A 376 29.71 -35.74 -31.87
C ASP A 376 28.51 -35.77 -30.92
N ASP A 377 27.32 -35.94 -31.48
CA ASP A 377 26.10 -36.33 -30.79
C ASP A 377 25.78 -37.79 -31.13
N ARG A 378 26.38 -38.73 -30.39
CA ARG A 378 26.23 -40.19 -30.55
C ARG A 378 26.14 -40.88 -29.17
N PRO A 379 25.64 -42.13 -29.07
CA PRO A 379 25.64 -42.85 -27.80
C PRO A 379 27.05 -42.90 -27.18
N THR A 380 27.22 -42.23 -26.05
CA THR A 380 28.53 -42.07 -25.38
C THR A 380 28.43 -42.49 -23.92
N ASP A 381 29.47 -43.16 -23.43
CA ASP A 381 29.57 -43.64 -22.06
C ASP A 381 30.67 -42.87 -21.31
N PHE A 382 30.26 -42.10 -20.30
CA PHE A 382 31.14 -41.36 -19.42
C PHE A 382 31.33 -42.12 -18.10
N SER A 383 32.12 -43.19 -18.15
CA SER A 383 32.42 -44.04 -16.97
C SER A 383 31.17 -44.59 -16.25
N GLY A 384 30.20 -45.09 -17.02
CA GLY A 384 28.93 -45.64 -16.55
C GLY A 384 27.76 -44.66 -16.64
N TYR A 385 28.01 -43.37 -16.92
CA TYR A 385 26.97 -42.38 -17.16
C TYR A 385 26.67 -42.24 -18.64
N ARG A 386 25.44 -42.57 -19.05
CA ARG A 386 24.99 -42.56 -20.45
C ARG A 386 23.82 -41.59 -20.65
N PRO A 387 24.08 -40.29 -20.88
CA PRO A 387 23.03 -39.33 -21.14
C PRO A 387 22.32 -39.65 -22.46
N LYS A 388 21.00 -39.45 -22.51
CA LYS A 388 20.19 -39.60 -23.73
C LYS A 388 19.57 -38.25 -24.09
N ASN A 389 19.43 -37.96 -25.37
CA ASN A 389 18.70 -36.78 -25.84
C ASN A 389 17.19 -36.92 -25.57
N PHE A 390 16.48 -35.80 -25.52
CA PHE A 390 15.06 -35.76 -25.19
C PHE A 390 14.19 -36.49 -26.24
N ASP A 391 14.53 -36.34 -27.52
CA ASP A 391 13.90 -37.00 -28.67
C ASP A 391 14.38 -38.44 -28.88
N MET A 392 15.30 -38.94 -28.04
CA MET A 392 15.95 -40.25 -28.15
C MET A 392 16.69 -40.49 -29.49
N GLY A 393 16.86 -39.44 -30.31
CA GLY A 393 17.62 -39.43 -31.54
C GLY A 393 19.04 -38.88 -31.35
N TYR A 394 19.89 -39.12 -32.33
CA TYR A 394 21.28 -38.63 -32.38
C TYR A 394 21.49 -37.89 -33.70
N GLN A 395 22.12 -36.72 -33.63
CA GLN A 395 22.30 -35.83 -34.77
C GLN A 395 23.62 -36.05 -35.53
N GLY A 396 24.49 -36.95 -35.04
CA GLY A 396 25.81 -37.15 -35.63
C GLY A 396 26.72 -35.97 -35.32
N ASP A 397 27.48 -35.50 -36.31
CA ASP A 397 28.45 -34.43 -36.11
C ASP A 397 27.71 -33.08 -36.25
N VAL A 398 27.73 -32.29 -35.19
CA VAL A 398 27.06 -30.97 -35.13
C VAL A 398 28.01 -29.90 -34.65
N SER A 399 27.77 -28.64 -34.98
CA SER A 399 28.55 -27.55 -34.38
C SER A 399 28.11 -27.26 -32.94
N ILE A 400 28.99 -26.67 -32.13
CA ILE A 400 28.65 -26.19 -30.78
C ILE A 400 27.43 -25.25 -30.80
N ARG A 401 27.33 -24.38 -31.82
CA ARG A 401 26.15 -23.53 -32.04
C ARG A 401 24.87 -24.36 -32.14
N GLN A 402 24.87 -25.36 -33.03
CA GLN A 402 23.71 -26.24 -33.23
C GLN A 402 23.39 -27.05 -31.98
N ALA A 403 24.41 -27.61 -31.33
CA ALA A 403 24.26 -28.40 -30.11
C ALA A 403 23.60 -27.61 -28.97
N LEU A 404 23.95 -26.33 -28.81
CA LEU A 404 23.30 -25.45 -27.83
C LEU A 404 21.88 -25.05 -28.26
N GLN A 405 21.66 -24.69 -29.53
CA GLN A 405 20.34 -24.31 -30.06
C GLN A 405 19.31 -25.43 -29.94
N LEU A 406 19.73 -26.67 -30.21
CA LEU A 406 18.91 -27.87 -30.08
C LEU A 406 18.89 -28.43 -28.66
N SER A 407 19.66 -27.84 -27.74
CA SER A 407 19.82 -28.31 -26.37
C SER A 407 20.13 -29.82 -26.31
N LEU A 408 21.12 -30.28 -27.08
CA LEU A 408 21.54 -31.69 -27.07
C LEU A 408 22.23 -32.03 -25.75
N ASN A 409 22.04 -33.26 -25.26
CA ASN A 409 22.56 -33.69 -23.97
C ASN A 409 23.98 -34.24 -24.08
N VAL A 410 24.27 -35.07 -25.10
CA VAL A 410 25.60 -35.69 -25.23
C VAL A 410 26.71 -34.67 -25.48
N PRO A 411 26.57 -33.71 -26.43
CA PRO A 411 27.58 -32.68 -26.63
C PRO A 411 27.81 -31.82 -25.38
N ALA A 412 26.73 -31.44 -24.68
CA ALA A 412 26.82 -30.64 -23.47
C ALA A 412 27.59 -31.36 -22.35
N ILE A 413 27.38 -32.67 -22.19
CA ILE A 413 28.12 -33.48 -21.23
C ILE A 413 29.58 -33.68 -21.64
N SER A 414 29.84 -33.90 -22.93
CA SER A 414 31.21 -34.00 -23.45
C SER A 414 32.02 -32.73 -23.19
N VAL A 415 31.43 -31.56 -23.40
CA VAL A 415 32.06 -30.28 -23.08
C VAL A 415 32.21 -30.09 -21.57
N LEU A 416 31.23 -30.50 -20.77
CA LEU A 416 31.33 -30.42 -19.31
C LEU A 416 32.44 -31.33 -18.76
N ASP A 417 32.65 -32.50 -19.35
CA ASP A 417 33.72 -33.42 -18.97
C ASP A 417 35.10 -32.79 -19.24
N ALA A 418 35.27 -32.17 -20.41
CA ALA A 418 36.49 -31.43 -20.75
C ALA A 418 36.73 -30.21 -19.84
N VAL A 419 35.68 -29.46 -19.50
CA VAL A 419 35.78 -28.27 -18.63
C VAL A 419 35.94 -28.63 -17.14
N GLY A 420 35.32 -29.71 -16.70
CA GLY A 420 35.29 -30.16 -15.31
C GLY A 420 34.09 -29.62 -14.50
N PRO A 421 33.23 -30.50 -13.94
CA PRO A 421 32.07 -30.14 -13.12
C PRO A 421 32.40 -29.23 -11.91
N ALA A 422 33.55 -29.46 -11.27
CA ALA A 422 33.98 -28.67 -10.11
C ALA A 422 34.24 -27.20 -10.48
N ARG A 423 34.78 -26.93 -11.68
CA ARG A 423 35.04 -25.57 -12.15
C ARG A 423 33.75 -24.82 -12.45
N LEU A 424 32.76 -25.50 -13.03
CA LEU A 424 31.44 -24.92 -13.26
C LEU A 424 30.80 -24.46 -11.95
N LEU A 425 30.80 -25.32 -10.91
CA LEU A 425 30.26 -24.94 -9.60
C LEU A 425 31.07 -23.83 -8.93
N ALA A 426 32.40 -23.84 -9.06
CA ALA A 426 33.24 -22.76 -8.55
C ALA A 426 32.89 -21.43 -9.22
N ARG A 427 32.62 -21.42 -10.54
CA ARG A 427 32.18 -20.23 -11.27
C ARG A 427 30.83 -19.73 -10.78
N PHE A 428 29.87 -20.62 -10.51
CA PHE A 428 28.59 -20.21 -9.94
C PHE A 428 28.76 -19.57 -8.55
N ARG A 429 29.62 -20.13 -7.69
CA ARG A 429 29.92 -19.53 -6.38
C ARG A 429 30.56 -18.15 -6.50
N GLN A 430 31.47 -17.95 -7.45
CA GLN A 430 32.03 -16.64 -7.76
C GLN A 430 30.97 -15.64 -8.23
N ALA A 431 29.95 -16.11 -8.93
CA ALA A 431 28.78 -15.32 -9.32
C ALA A 431 27.75 -15.15 -8.19
N GLY A 432 28.06 -15.55 -6.95
CA GLY A 432 27.18 -15.41 -5.78
C GLY A 432 26.08 -16.47 -5.68
N VAL A 433 26.13 -17.53 -6.51
CA VAL A 433 25.15 -18.62 -6.52
C VAL A 433 25.77 -19.88 -5.95
N THR A 434 25.11 -20.50 -4.96
CA THR A 434 25.59 -21.74 -4.34
C THR A 434 24.62 -22.88 -4.64
N PRO A 435 24.83 -23.64 -5.73
CA PRO A 435 23.97 -24.77 -6.07
C PRO A 435 24.02 -25.88 -5.01
N ILE A 436 22.89 -26.51 -4.77
CA ILE A 436 22.72 -27.58 -3.79
C ILE A 436 22.98 -28.93 -4.45
N LEU A 437 24.01 -29.63 -4.00
CA LEU A 437 24.30 -30.99 -4.44
C LEU A 437 23.52 -32.01 -3.61
N PRO A 438 23.24 -33.20 -4.17
CA PRO A 438 22.76 -34.33 -3.39
C PRO A 438 23.71 -34.65 -2.22
N VAL A 439 23.15 -35.07 -1.09
CA VAL A 439 23.90 -35.38 0.14
C VAL A 439 25.02 -36.39 -0.17
N ASN A 440 26.22 -36.12 0.33
CA ASN A 440 27.41 -36.96 0.19
C ASN A 440 27.86 -37.24 -1.27
N LYS A 441 27.48 -36.39 -2.23
CA LYS A 441 27.95 -36.52 -3.63
C LYS A 441 28.89 -35.40 -4.03
N ALA A 442 30.00 -35.78 -4.65
CA ALA A 442 30.88 -34.85 -5.33
C ALA A 442 30.22 -34.30 -6.62
N PRO A 443 30.67 -33.13 -7.12
CA PRO A 443 30.23 -32.61 -8.41
C PRO A 443 30.56 -33.60 -9.53
N GLY A 444 29.55 -34.08 -10.24
CA GLY A 444 29.69 -34.98 -11.39
C GLY A 444 28.99 -34.46 -12.63
N LEU A 445 29.14 -35.16 -13.75
CA LEU A 445 28.58 -34.74 -15.06
C LEU A 445 27.05 -34.53 -15.04
N ALA A 446 26.34 -35.24 -14.17
CA ALA A 446 24.90 -35.10 -14.00
C ALA A 446 24.45 -33.66 -13.72
N ILE A 447 25.30 -32.79 -13.15
CA ILE A 447 24.94 -31.38 -12.92
C ILE A 447 24.62 -30.65 -14.23
N GLY A 448 25.23 -31.04 -15.35
CA GLY A 448 25.01 -30.41 -16.65
C GLY A 448 23.59 -30.59 -17.20
N LEU A 449 22.88 -31.62 -16.72
CA LEU A 449 21.49 -31.91 -17.07
C LEU A 449 20.53 -31.69 -15.89
N GLY A 450 20.96 -30.94 -14.86
CA GLY A 450 20.12 -30.59 -13.73
C GLY A 450 20.21 -31.53 -12.52
N GLY A 451 21.25 -32.35 -12.40
CA GLY A 451 21.59 -33.14 -11.21
C GLY A 451 22.05 -32.29 -10.00
N VAL A 452 21.57 -31.06 -9.90
CA VAL A 452 21.86 -30.06 -8.88
C VAL A 452 20.60 -29.23 -8.62
N GLY A 453 20.45 -28.71 -7.41
CA GLY A 453 19.36 -27.81 -7.04
C GLY A 453 19.78 -26.35 -7.11
N VAL A 454 18.95 -25.50 -7.72
CA VAL A 454 19.07 -24.03 -7.67
C VAL A 454 17.69 -23.41 -7.51
N THR A 455 17.63 -22.17 -7.02
CA THR A 455 16.39 -21.39 -7.02
C THR A 455 16.19 -20.69 -8.38
N LEU A 456 14.98 -20.19 -8.65
CA LEU A 456 14.76 -19.38 -9.86
C LEU A 456 15.56 -18.08 -9.79
N ARG A 457 15.66 -17.46 -8.60
CA ARG A 457 16.49 -16.27 -8.39
C ARG A 457 17.96 -16.55 -8.72
N ASP A 458 18.51 -17.66 -8.25
CA ASP A 458 19.87 -18.09 -8.59
C ASP A 458 20.06 -18.21 -10.11
N LEU A 459 19.12 -18.85 -10.78
CA LEU A 459 19.19 -19.03 -12.23
C LEU A 459 19.15 -17.68 -12.96
N VAL A 460 18.22 -16.79 -12.58
CA VAL A 460 18.11 -15.44 -13.17
C VAL A 460 19.38 -14.63 -12.89
N GLN A 461 20.01 -14.77 -11.73
CA GLN A 461 21.28 -14.12 -11.40
C GLN A 461 22.40 -14.54 -12.34
N LEU A 462 22.52 -15.85 -12.62
CA LEU A 462 23.52 -16.36 -13.56
C LEU A 462 23.27 -15.82 -14.97
N TYR A 463 22.03 -15.81 -15.44
CA TYR A 463 21.66 -15.29 -16.75
C TYR A 463 21.81 -13.76 -16.84
N ALA A 464 21.56 -13.03 -15.76
CA ALA A 464 21.85 -11.60 -15.66
C ALA A 464 23.35 -11.34 -15.81
N GLY A 465 24.20 -12.15 -15.17
CA GLY A 465 25.65 -12.10 -15.36
C GLY A 465 26.05 -12.33 -16.82
N LEU A 466 25.45 -13.34 -17.49
CA LEU A 466 25.69 -13.59 -18.91
C LEU A 466 25.29 -12.40 -19.79
N ALA A 467 24.12 -11.81 -19.55
CA ALA A 467 23.64 -10.62 -20.25
C ALA A 467 24.49 -9.37 -19.98
N ASN A 468 25.14 -9.30 -18.82
CA ASN A 468 25.98 -8.19 -18.38
C ASN A 468 27.49 -8.44 -18.61
N GLY A 469 27.83 -9.18 -19.68
CA GLY A 469 29.22 -9.40 -20.08
C GLY A 469 30.05 -10.22 -19.08
N GLY A 470 29.41 -11.14 -18.36
CA GLY A 470 30.04 -11.98 -17.33
C GLY A 470 30.04 -11.39 -15.92
N LYS A 471 29.54 -10.15 -15.74
CA LYS A 471 29.47 -9.48 -14.43
C LYS A 471 28.14 -9.78 -13.74
N ALA A 472 28.15 -10.77 -12.85
CA ALA A 472 26.98 -11.09 -12.03
C ALA A 472 26.85 -10.13 -10.82
N HIS A 473 25.63 -9.66 -10.59
CA HIS A 473 25.25 -8.93 -9.38
C HIS A 473 24.28 -9.80 -8.57
N THR A 474 24.44 -9.82 -7.25
CA THR A 474 23.48 -10.51 -6.38
C THR A 474 22.09 -9.89 -6.55
N LEU A 475 21.11 -10.72 -6.89
CA LEU A 475 19.75 -10.25 -7.02
C LEU A 475 19.18 -9.85 -5.67
N HIS A 476 18.49 -8.71 -5.64
CA HIS A 476 17.85 -8.22 -4.43
C HIS A 476 16.52 -7.54 -4.74
N ASP A 477 15.54 -7.71 -3.85
CA ASP A 477 14.24 -7.05 -3.93
C ASP A 477 13.99 -6.04 -2.79
N GLY A 478 14.94 -5.93 -1.85
CA GLY A 478 14.81 -5.13 -0.63
C GLY A 478 14.25 -5.91 0.56
N THR A 479 14.00 -7.21 0.40
CA THR A 479 13.60 -8.11 1.49
C THR A 479 14.80 -8.70 2.24
N GLU A 480 15.99 -8.59 1.68
CA GLU A 480 17.24 -9.09 2.25
C GLU A 480 17.59 -8.33 3.56
N PRO A 481 18.14 -9.01 4.58
CA PRO A 481 18.37 -8.45 5.92
C PRO A 481 19.21 -7.18 5.96
#